data_AF-A0A7W1LM26-F1
#
_entry.id   AF-A0A7W1LM26-F1
#
_cell.length_a   1.000
_cell.length_b   1.000
_cell.length_c   1.000
_cell.angle_alpha   90.00
_cell.angle_beta   90.00
_cell.angle_gamma   90.00
#
_symmetry.space_group_name_H-M   'P 1'
#
loop_
_entity.id
_entity.type
_entity.pdbx_description
1 polymer ?
#
loop_
_entity_poly.entity_id
_entity_poly.type
_entity_poly.pdbx_seq_one_letter_code
_entity_poly.pdbx_strand_id
1 'polypeptide(L)' 'MVPRLEAQLRSVTDEFAAGAPAEAVAMTFHGFSQLLGVISLELYGHFVGSLDPTEPFFDYAMSVTADLIGLPETG' A
#
# COMPACT_ATOMS: atom_id res chain seq x y z
N MET A 1 -9.62 -12.57 8.23
CA MET A 1 -10.37 -11.49 7.55
C MET A 1 -11.82 -11.52 8.01
N VAL A 2 -12.48 -10.38 8.22
CA VAL A 2 -13.91 -10.36 8.60
C VAL A 2 -14.81 -10.67 7.38
N PRO A 3 -15.96 -11.37 7.52
CA PRO A 3 -16.73 -11.87 6.38
C PRO A 3 -17.19 -10.78 5.40
N ARG A 4 -17.53 -9.60 5.91
CA ARG A 4 -17.95 -8.46 5.08
C ARG A 4 -16.82 -7.98 4.16
N LEU A 5 -15.59 -7.89 4.68
CA LEU A 5 -14.44 -7.44 3.91
C LEU A 5 -14.09 -8.44 2.82
N GLU A 6 -14.15 -9.74 3.13
CA GLU A 6 -13.91 -10.79 2.15
C GLU A 6 -14.88 -10.71 0.96
N ALA A 7 -16.16 -10.47 1.23
CA ALA A 7 -17.17 -10.30 0.18
C ALA A 7 -16.89 -9.06 -0.70
N GLN A 8 -16.45 -7.95 -0.10
CA GLN A 8 -16.07 -6.74 -0.85
C GLN A 8 -14.88 -7.02 -1.78
N LEU A 9 -13.84 -7.69 -1.27
CA LEU A 9 -12.64 -8.01 -2.02
C LEU A 9 -12.91 -9.02 -3.14
N ARG A 10 -13.84 -9.95 -2.93
CA ARG A 10 -14.28 -10.89 -3.97
C ARG A 10 -14.93 -10.16 -5.14
N SER A 11 -15.81 -9.19 -4.87
CA SER A 11 -16.40 -8.36 -5.93
C SER A 11 -15.33 -7.63 -6.75
N VAL A 12 -14.30 -7.08 -6.09
CA VAL A 12 -13.18 -6.43 -6.79
C VAL A 12 -12.37 -7.44 -7.60
N THR A 13 -12.14 -8.64 -7.05
CA THR A 13 -11.43 -9.73 -7.73
C THR A 13 -12.16 -10.16 -8.99
N ASP A 14 -13.48 -10.37 -8.89
CA ASP A 14 -14.31 -10.83 -10.02
C ASP A 14 -14.33 -9.82 -11.17
N GLU A 15 -14.24 -8.52 -10.86
CA GLU A 15 -14.27 -7.43 -11.85
C GLU A 15 -12.88 -7.10 -12.43
N PHE A 16 -11.84 -7.05 -11.60
CA PHE A 16 -10.55 -6.46 -11.98
C PHE A 16 -9.35 -7.40 -11.89
N ALA A 17 -9.45 -8.50 -11.15
CA ALA A 17 -8.32 -9.38 -10.84
C ALA A 17 -8.74 -10.86 -10.83
N ALA A 18 -9.40 -11.30 -11.90
CA ALA A 18 -10.03 -12.63 -11.95
C ALA A 18 -9.04 -13.75 -11.55
N GLY A 19 -9.41 -14.50 -10.51
CA GLY A 19 -8.59 -15.60 -9.98
C GLY A 19 -7.55 -15.21 -8.93
N ALA A 20 -7.40 -13.92 -8.61
CA ALA A 20 -6.53 -13.51 -7.51
C ALA A 20 -7.12 -13.88 -6.13
N PRO A 21 -6.29 -14.27 -5.15
CA PRO A 21 -6.76 -14.44 -3.78
C PRO A 21 -7.24 -13.10 -3.19
N ALA A 22 -8.37 -13.10 -2.49
CA ALA A 22 -8.92 -11.89 -1.84
C ALA A 22 -7.92 -11.24 -0.87
N GLU A 23 -7.07 -12.04 -0.22
CA GLU A 23 -5.99 -11.56 0.64
C GLU A 23 -4.94 -10.77 -0.13
N ALA A 24 -4.51 -11.24 -1.30
CA ALA A 24 -3.56 -10.53 -2.15
C ALA A 24 -4.13 -9.15 -2.57
N VAL A 25 -5.40 -9.10 -2.94
CA VAL A 25 -6.10 -7.85 -3.26
C VAL A 25 -6.13 -6.91 -2.05
N ALA A 26 -6.39 -7.43 -0.85
CA ALA A 26 -6.36 -6.63 0.37
C ALA A 26 -4.97 -6.03 0.63
N MET A 27 -3.90 -6.81 0.45
CA MET A 27 -2.53 -6.35 0.61
C MET A 27 -2.15 -5.31 -0.45
N THR A 28 -2.63 -5.45 -1.69
CA THR A 28 -2.48 -4.43 -2.72
C THR A 28 -3.12 -3.10 -2.30
N PHE A 29 -4.36 -3.11 -1.81
CA PHE A 29 -5.01 -1.90 -1.31
C PHE A 29 -4.28 -1.30 -0.10
N HIS A 30 -3.75 -2.14 0.79
CA HIS A 30 -2.96 -1.68 1.92
C HIS A 30 -1.70 -0.93 1.45
N GLY A 31 -0.89 -1.56 0.58
CA GLY A 31 0.31 -0.93 0.04
C GLY A 31 0.02 0.35 -0.74
N PHE A 32 -1.02 0.34 -1.57
CA PHE A 32 -1.46 1.53 -2.30
C PHE A 32 -1.89 2.67 -1.36
N SER A 33 -2.56 2.35 -0.25
CA SER A 33 -2.94 3.33 0.77
C SER A 33 -1.72 3.94 1.46
N GLN A 34 -0.68 3.15 1.76
CA GLN A 34 0.57 3.67 2.34
C GLN A 34 1.28 4.62 1.38
N LEU A 35 1.40 4.23 0.10
CA LEU A 35 2.00 5.07 -0.95
C LEU A 35 1.28 6.43 -1.06
N LEU A 36 -0.06 6.41 -1.20
CA LEU A 36 -0.86 7.63 -1.25
C LEU A 36 -0.72 8.46 0.03
N GLY A 37 -0.61 7.81 1.19
CA GLY A 37 -0.41 8.46 2.47
C GLY A 37 0.89 9.26 2.53
N VAL A 38 2.02 8.65 2.19
CA VAL A 38 3.33 9.33 2.21
C VAL A 38 3.35 10.49 1.22
N ILE A 39 2.87 10.28 -0.01
CA ILE A 39 2.78 11.34 -1.04
C ILE A 39 1.89 12.49 -0.55
N SER A 40 0.73 12.20 0.03
CA SER A 40 -0.18 13.25 0.52
C SER A 40 0.44 14.06 1.66
N LEU A 41 1.10 13.39 2.60
CA LEU A 41 1.76 14.05 3.72
C LEU A 41 2.88 14.99 3.25
N GLU A 42 3.66 14.57 2.24
CA GLU A 42 4.66 15.42 1.60
C GLU A 42 4.03 16.61 0.87
N LEU A 43 3.08 16.36 -0.05
CA LEU A 43 2.47 17.40 -0.89
C LEU A 43 1.73 18.47 -0.08
N TYR A 44 1.13 18.09 1.05
CA TYR A 44 0.44 19.03 1.94
C TYR A 44 1.35 19.62 3.03
N GLY A 45 2.65 19.36 2.98
CA GLY A 45 3.64 20.00 3.85
C GLY A 45 3.65 19.49 5.29
N HIS A 46 3.06 18.32 5.56
CA HIS A 46 3.05 17.74 6.90
C HIS A 46 4.44 17.30 7.38
N PHE A 47 5.39 17.12 6.47
CA PHE A 47 6.78 16.75 6.80
C PHE A 47 7.75 17.94 6.93
N VAL A 48 7.33 19.16 6.58
CA VAL A 48 8.18 20.36 6.64
C VAL A 48 8.76 20.54 8.05
N GLY A 49 10.08 20.66 8.14
CA GLY A 49 10.81 20.81 9.41
C GLY A 49 11.00 19.52 10.22
N SER A 50 10.70 18.35 9.64
CA SER A 50 10.96 17.04 10.26
C SER A 50 11.62 16.07 9.28
N LEU A 51 10.83 15.37 8.47
CA LEU A 51 11.29 14.48 7.39
C LEU A 51 11.50 15.31 6.12
N ASP A 52 12.43 16.27 6.20
CA ASP A 52 12.71 17.26 5.15
C ASP A 52 14.22 17.30 4.86
N PRO A 53 14.69 16.80 3.70
CA PRO A 53 13.90 16.30 2.56
C PRO A 53 13.20 14.96 2.84
N THR A 54 12.03 14.74 2.22
CA THR A 54 11.21 13.53 2.42
C THR A 54 11.80 12.29 1.74
N GLU A 55 12.59 12.46 0.69
CA GLU A 55 13.11 11.39 -0.18
C GLU A 55 13.68 10.17 0.58
N PRO A 56 14.59 10.31 1.57
CA PRO A 56 15.14 9.15 2.28
C PRO A 56 14.08 8.38 3.09
N PHE A 57 13.07 9.09 3.61
CA PHE A 57 11.97 8.44 4.32
C PHE A 57 11.02 7.74 3.37
N PHE A 58 10.75 8.32 2.20
CA PHE A 58 9.95 7.68 1.16
C PHE A 58 10.53 6.33 0.76
N ASP A 59 11.84 6.28 0.47
CA ASP A 59 12.53 5.03 0.10
C ASP A 59 12.40 3.98 1.21
N TYR A 60 12.71 4.35 2.46
CA TYR A 60 12.56 3.47 3.61
C TYR A 60 11.12 2.95 3.77
N ALA A 61 10.12 3.84 3.67
CA ALA A 61 8.72 3.49 3.82
C ALA A 61 8.25 2.56 2.70
N MET A 62 8.74 2.73 1.47
CA MET A 62 8.41 1.86 0.34
C MET A 62 9.05 0.48 0.46
N SER A 63 10.29 0.38 0.93
CA SER A 63 10.92 -0.91 1.26
C SER A 63 10.11 -1.67 2.30
N VAL A 64 9.75 -1.02 3.42
CA VAL A 64 8.93 -1.62 4.48
C VAL A 64 7.55 -2.03 3.96
N THR A 65 6.93 -1.21 3.11
CA THR A 65 5.63 -1.52 2.52
C THR A 65 5.72 -2.74 1.61
N ALA A 66 6.75 -2.83 0.77
CA ALA A 66 6.98 -3.97 -0.13
C ALA A 66 7.12 -5.29 0.64
N ASP A 67 7.93 -5.29 1.71
CA ASP A 67 8.08 -6.44 2.60
C ASP A 67 6.75 -6.86 3.24
N LEU A 68 5.99 -5.89 3.75
CA LEU A 68 4.68 -6.13 4.38
C LEU A 68 3.68 -6.76 3.43
N ILE A 69 3.66 -6.34 2.16
CA ILE A 69 2.73 -6.88 1.15
C ILE A 69 3.28 -8.12 0.43
N GLY A 70 4.47 -8.60 0.81
CA GLY A 70 5.07 -9.82 0.29
C GLY A 70 5.63 -9.68 -1.13
N LEU A 71 5.97 -8.46 -1.56
CA LEU A 71 6.70 -8.27 -2.81
C LEU A 71 8.15 -8.74 -2.62
N PRO A 72 8.71 -9.50 -3.59
CA PRO A 72 10.10 -9.91 -3.50
C PRO A 72 11.01 -8.68 -3.57
N GLU A 73 12.12 -8.70 -2.83
CA GLU A 73 13.24 -7.83 -3.17
C GLU A 73 13.61 -8.12 -4.63
N THR A 74 13.57 -7.08 -5.46
CA THR A 74 13.91 -7.25 -6.87
C THR A 74 15.43 -7.34 -6.92
N GLY A 75 15.96 -8.56 -6.90
CA GLY A 75 17.37 -8.85 -7.13
C GLY A 75 17.78 -8.64 -8.58
#